data_AF-A0A948RBZ4-F1
#
_entry.id   AF-A0A948RBZ4-F1
#
_cell.length_a   1.000
_cell.length_b   1.000
_cell.length_c   1.000
_cell.angle_alpha   90.00
_cell.angle_beta   90.00
_cell.angle_gamma   90.00
#
_symmetry.space_group_name_H-M   'P 1'
#
loop_
_entity.id
_entity.type
_entity.pdbx_description
1 polymer ?
#
loop_
_entity_poly.entity_id
_entity_poly.type
_entity_poly.pdbx_seq_one_letter_code
_entity_poly.pdbx_strand_id
1 'polypeptide(L)'
;FDDVLGQPGPRKRTLQRAMQAIGEHGAGVIVILTGRVGSGEWQHDEELRNIGIGSQILVDLGVSDMVLLSNSRPDLVALEGYGLTITSHQPIPE
;
A
#
# COMPACT_ATOMS: atom_id res chain seq x y z
N PHE A 1 -9.55 8.06 3.89
CA PHE A 1 -9.71 9.45 4.38
C PHE A 1 -9.59 9.55 5.89
N ASP A 2 -9.89 8.47 6.61
CA ASP A 2 -9.79 8.38 8.07
C ASP A 2 -8.46 8.87 8.62
N ASP A 3 -7.35 8.58 7.92
CA ASP A 3 -6.01 9.02 8.32
C ASP A 3 -5.75 10.52 8.19
N VAL A 4 -6.32 11.15 7.16
CA VAL A 4 -6.13 12.58 6.88
C VAL A 4 -6.95 13.43 7.85
N LEU A 5 -8.13 12.94 8.24
CA LEU A 5 -9.04 13.62 9.16
C LEU A 5 -8.88 13.17 10.61
N GLY A 6 -7.90 12.30 10.91
CA GLY A 6 -7.64 11.80 12.25
C GLY A 6 -8.81 11.03 12.88
N GLN A 7 -9.66 10.42 12.06
CA GLN A 7 -10.87 9.75 12.54
C GLN A 7 -10.51 8.53 13.41
N PRO A 8 -11.22 8.32 14.53
CA PRO A 8 -11.07 7.13 15.34
C PRO A 8 -11.57 5.90 14.58
N GLY A 9 -10.86 4.77 14.69
CA GLY A 9 -11.22 3.53 14.03
C GLY A 9 -10.06 2.52 14.01
N PRO A 10 -10.28 1.31 13.47
CA PRO A 10 -9.28 0.24 13.43
C PRO A 10 -8.04 0.61 12.60
N ARG A 11 -8.21 1.49 11.60
CA ARG A 11 -7.14 1.97 10.71
C ARG A 11 -6.62 3.35 11.11
N LYS A 12 -6.87 3.78 12.34
CA LYS A 12 -6.39 5.07 12.84
C LYS A 12 -4.86 5.13 12.71
N ARG A 13 -4.37 6.28 12.22
CA ARG A 13 -2.95 6.61 12.14
C ARG A 13 -2.11 5.62 11.31
N THR A 14 -2.72 4.90 10.37
CA THR A 14 -2.01 3.84 9.62
C THR A 14 -0.91 4.44 8.75
N LEU A 15 -1.21 5.53 8.05
CA LEU A 15 -0.28 6.28 7.22
C LEU A 15 0.86 6.86 8.06
N GLN A 16 0.57 7.44 9.22
CA GLN A 16 1.58 8.00 10.12
C GLN A 16 2.53 6.92 10.63
N ARG A 17 2.01 5.74 11.00
CA ARG A 17 2.81 4.59 11.44
C ARG A 17 3.64 4.01 10.31
N ALA A 18 3.09 3.92 9.10
CA ALA A 18 3.82 3.51 7.91
C ALA A 18 4.96 4.48 7.56
N MET A 19 4.69 5.80 7.59
CA MET A 19 5.72 6.83 7.39
C MET A 19 6.82 6.74 8.44
N GLN A 20 6.47 6.50 9.71
CA GLN A 20 7.46 6.32 10.77
C GLN A 20 8.33 5.09 10.52
N ALA A 21 7.73 3.93 10.24
CA ALA A 21 8.45 2.70 9.95
C ALA A 21 9.39 2.87 8.74
N ILE A 22 8.95 3.55 7.69
CA ILE A 22 9.78 3.89 6.52
C ILE A 22 10.92 4.83 6.92
N GLY A 23 10.64 5.85 7.74
CA GLY A 23 11.66 6.78 8.23
C GLY A 23 12.74 6.10 9.07
N GLU A 24 12.37 5.14 9.91
CA GLU A 24 13.31 4.31 10.69
C GLU A 24 14.20 3.43 9.79
N HIS A 25 13.68 2.96 8.65
CA HIS A 25 14.47 2.26 7.64
C HIS A 25 15.30 3.20 6.74
N GLY A 26 15.03 4.50 6.78
CA GLY A 26 15.77 5.55 6.07
C GLY A 26 15.25 5.90 4.67
N ALA A 27 14.58 4.97 3.97
CA ALA A 27 13.98 5.22 2.66
C ALA A 27 12.80 4.28 2.37
N GLY A 28 11.84 4.76 1.57
CA GLY A 28 10.70 3.96 1.13
C GLY A 28 9.72 4.76 0.29
N VAL A 29 8.73 4.06 -0.27
CA VAL A 29 7.68 4.64 -1.11
C VAL A 29 6.32 4.31 -0.51
N ILE A 30 5.43 5.29 -0.44
CA ILE A 30 4.02 5.09 -0.10
C ILE A 30 3.19 5.43 -1.33
N VAL A 31 2.41 4.47 -1.81
CA VAL A 31 1.44 4.68 -2.89
C VAL A 31 0.06 4.86 -2.29
N ILE A 32 -0.53 6.05 -2.48
CA ILE A 32 -1.89 6.36 -2.01
C ILE A 32 -2.82 6.38 -3.23
N LEU A 33 -3.67 5.36 -3.34
CA LEU A 33 -4.70 5.30 -4.37
C LEU A 33 -5.98 5.94 -3.83
N THR A 34 -6.29 7.14 -4.31
CA THR A 34 -7.50 7.86 -3.90
C THR A 34 -8.71 7.35 -4.68
N GLY A 35 -9.66 6.72 -3.98
CA GLY A 35 -10.99 6.41 -4.54
C GLY A 35 -11.86 7.65 -4.69
N ARG A 36 -13.05 7.47 -5.29
CA ARG A 36 -14.07 8.54 -5.35
C ARG A 36 -14.56 8.85 -3.94
N VAL A 37 -14.66 10.13 -3.60
CA VAL A 37 -15.24 10.57 -2.32
C VAL A 37 -16.70 10.07 -2.26
N GLY A 38 -17.02 9.26 -1.24
CA GLY A 38 -18.37 8.71 -1.02
C GLY A 38 -18.63 7.32 -1.60
N SER A 39 -17.67 6.68 -2.27
CA SER A 39 -17.81 5.25 -2.62
C SER A 39 -17.55 4.37 -1.38
N GLY A 40 -18.34 3.31 -1.20
CA GLY A 40 -18.13 2.28 -0.19
C GLY A 40 -16.87 1.44 -0.43
N GLU A 41 -16.83 0.22 0.12
CA GLU A 41 -15.74 -0.73 -0.17
C GLU A 41 -15.58 -0.96 -1.68
N TRP A 42 -14.34 -1.09 -2.13
CA TRP A 42 -14.03 -1.39 -3.53
C TRP A 42 -14.60 -2.77 -3.90
N GLN A 43 -15.15 -2.89 -5.11
CA GLN A 43 -15.47 -4.19 -5.66
C GLN A 43 -14.17 -4.95 -6.00
N HIS A 44 -14.24 -6.28 -6.09
CA HIS A 44 -13.08 -7.13 -6.37
C HIS A 44 -12.32 -6.70 -7.64
N ASP A 45 -13.04 -6.40 -8.73
CA ASP A 45 -12.44 -5.94 -9.99
C ASP A 45 -11.76 -4.57 -9.83
N GLU A 46 -12.28 -3.71 -8.95
CA GLU A 46 -11.66 -2.41 -8.65
C GLU A 46 -10.39 -2.57 -7.82
N GLU A 47 -10.37 -3.52 -6.89
CA GLU A 47 -9.20 -3.88 -6.10
C GLU A 47 -8.07 -4.39 -6.99
N LEU A 48 -8.35 -5.33 -7.91
CA LEU A 48 -7.37 -5.82 -8.88
C LEU A 48 -6.83 -4.72 -9.78
N ARG A 49 -7.72 -3.83 -10.28
CA ARG A 49 -7.29 -2.67 -11.07
C ARG A 49 -6.39 -1.73 -10.27
N ASN A 50 -6.74 -1.46 -9.02
CA ASN A 50 -5.95 -0.60 -8.13
C ASN A 50 -4.58 -1.22 -7.83
N ILE A 51 -4.50 -2.54 -7.64
CA ILE A 51 -3.22 -3.25 -7.51
C ILE A 51 -2.39 -3.03 -8.78
N GLY A 52 -2.94 -3.24 -9.97
CA GLY A 52 -2.22 -3.01 -11.22
C GLY A 52 -1.71 -1.58 -11.41
N ILE A 53 -2.52 -0.58 -11.02
CA ILE A 53 -2.10 0.83 -11.03
C ILE A 53 -0.95 1.06 -10.04
N GLY A 54 -1.07 0.54 -8.81
CA GLY A 54 -0.03 0.64 -7.79
C GLY A 54 1.28 -0.01 -8.24
N SER A 55 1.21 -1.18 -8.88
CA SER A 55 2.36 -1.87 -9.44
C SER A 55 3.05 -1.04 -10.52
N GLN A 56 2.30 -0.49 -11.47
CA GLN A 56 2.88 0.32 -12.54
C GLN A 56 3.59 1.57 -12.00
N ILE A 57 3.00 2.24 -11.01
CA ILE A 57 3.63 3.39 -10.35
C ILE A 57 4.99 2.98 -9.75
N LEU A 58 5.05 1.84 -9.06
CA LEU A 58 6.29 1.36 -8.44
C LEU A 58 7.37 1.04 -9.50
N VAL A 59 6.98 0.38 -10.59
CA VAL A 59 7.88 0.09 -11.72
C VAL A 59 8.39 1.37 -12.38
N ASP A 60 7.52 2.36 -12.59
CA ASP A 60 7.87 3.65 -13.18
C ASP A 60 8.84 4.44 -12.28
N LEU A 61 8.79 4.21 -10.95
CA LEU A 61 9.76 4.73 -9.98
C LEU A 61 11.07 3.93 -9.92
N GLY A 62 11.19 2.86 -10.70
CA GLY A 62 12.38 1.99 -10.75
C GLY A 62 12.46 0.97 -9.62
N VAL A 63 11.35 0.69 -8.93
CA VAL A 63 11.30 -0.37 -7.91
C VAL A 63 11.20 -1.72 -8.60
N SER A 64 12.06 -2.66 -8.21
CA SER A 64 12.00 -4.08 -8.62
C SER A 64 11.83 -5.00 -7.42
N ASP A 65 12.60 -4.76 -6.36
CA ASP A 65 12.66 -5.58 -5.15
C ASP A 65 12.26 -4.73 -3.94
N MET A 66 11.29 -5.20 -3.15
CA MET A 66 10.79 -4.43 -2.02
C MET A 66 10.38 -5.28 -0.82
N VAL A 67 10.46 -4.68 0.36
CA VAL A 67 9.80 -5.18 1.56
C VAL A 67 8.38 -4.62 1.59
N LEU A 68 7.37 -5.48 1.55
CA LEU A 68 5.98 -5.04 1.61
C LEU A 68 5.58 -4.76 3.06
N LEU A 69 5.24 -3.50 3.35
CA LEU A 69 4.68 -3.10 4.64
C LEU A 69 3.14 -3.19 4.60
N SER A 70 2.55 -4.22 5.20
CA SER A 70 1.10 -4.47 5.17
C SER A 70 0.60 -5.28 6.36
N ASN A 71 -0.60 -4.94 6.85
CA ASN A 71 -1.32 -5.69 7.89
C ASN A 71 -2.32 -6.73 7.32
N SER A 72 -2.42 -6.81 6.00
CA SER A 72 -3.15 -7.86 5.28
C SER A 72 -2.20 -8.61 4.33
N ARG A 73 -2.59 -9.82 3.92
CA ARG A 73 -1.88 -10.57 2.88
C ARG A 73 -2.64 -10.41 1.56
N PRO A 74 -2.25 -9.48 0.68
CA PRO A 74 -2.88 -9.38 -0.64
C PRO A 74 -2.55 -10.60 -1.49
N ASP A 75 -3.36 -10.87 -2.50
CA ASP A 75 -3.06 -11.89 -3.51
C ASP A 75 -1.88 -11.40 -4.38
N LEU A 76 -0.72 -12.03 -4.21
CA LEU A 76 0.57 -11.52 -4.70
C LEU A 76 0.83 -11.83 -6.17
N VAL A 77 0.03 -12.72 -6.78
CA VAL A 77 0.20 -13.17 -8.17
C VAL A 77 0.19 -11.99 -9.15
N ALA A 78 -0.53 -10.92 -8.81
CA ALA A 78 -0.62 -9.72 -9.66
C ALA A 78 0.69 -8.92 -9.74
N LEU A 79 1.61 -9.02 -8.78
CA LEU A 79 2.82 -8.17 -8.73
C LEU A 79 3.96 -8.71 -9.59
N GLU A 80 4.12 -10.03 -9.64
CA GLU A 80 5.18 -10.69 -10.42
C GLU A 80 5.05 -10.39 -11.92
N GLY A 81 3.82 -10.26 -12.43
CA GLY A 81 3.56 -9.90 -13.82
C GLY A 81 4.04 -8.50 -14.22
N TYR A 82 4.29 -7.62 -13.26
CA TYR A 82 4.86 -6.29 -13.48
C TYR A 82 6.38 -6.24 -13.25
N GLY A 83 7.02 -7.36 -12.90
CA GLY A 83 8.44 -7.40 -12.56
C GLY A 83 8.75 -6.92 -11.14
N LEU A 84 7.76 -6.91 -10.24
CA LEU A 84 7.94 -6.60 -8.83
C LEU A 84 8.10 -7.89 -8.01
N THR A 85 9.13 -7.90 -7.16
CA THR A 85 9.46 -8.99 -6.25
C THR A 85 9.34 -8.51 -4.81
N ILE A 86 8.51 -9.20 -4.02
CA ILE A 86 8.46 -8.97 -2.57
C ILE A 86 9.52 -9.85 -1.91
N THR A 87 10.58 -9.23 -1.40
CA THR A 87 11.69 -9.93 -0.74
C THR A 87 11.39 -10.24 0.72
N SER A 88 10.49 -9.48 1.35
CA SER A 88 10.03 -9.72 2.72
C SER A 88 8.69 -9.03 2.98
N HIS A 89 7.95 -9.52 3.98
CA HIS A 89 6.74 -8.88 4.49
C HIS A 89 6.98 -8.37 5.90
N GLN A 90 6.56 -7.14 6.17
CA GLN A 90 6.55 -6.57 7.52
C GLN A 90 5.15 -5.99 7.84
N PRO A 91 4.64 -6.19 9.07
CA PRO A 91 3.43 -5.52 9.50
C PRO A 91 3.69 -4.02 9.73
N ILE A 92 2.66 -3.20 9.57
CA ILE A 92 2.67 -1.80 10.02
C ILE A 92 2.58 -1.81 11.56
N PRO A 93 3.57 -1.24 12.28
CA PRO A 93 3.57 -1.18 13.75
C PRO A 93 2.30 -0.53 14.32
N GLU A 94 1.89 -0.89 15.53
CA GLU A 94 0.72 -0.29 16.25
C GLU A 94 0.93 1.15 16.72
#